data_AF-A0A3R7VQA5-F1
#
_entry.id   AF-A0A3R7VQA5-F1
#
_cell.length_a   1.000
_cell.length_b   1.000
_cell.length_c   1.000
_cell.angle_alpha   90.00
_cell.angle_beta   90.00
_cell.angle_gamma   90.00
#
_symmetry.space_group_name_H-M   'P 1'
#
loop_
_entity.id
_entity.type
_entity.pdbx_description
1 polymer ?
#
loop_
_entity_poly.entity_id
_entity_poly.type
_entity_poly.pdbx_seq_one_letter_code
_entity_poly.pdbx_strand_id
1 'polypeptide(L)'
;MMASSDTKMVVGAACLSGVDASDTAFYMDNASKVMTVSNASIYIDGGFGRLTLQSGDYSGGVGAIAGAGDQADIDADGLVVVAQGLGILGANPYLAVDLAAADTLGDLEVVTGGTIDLGGLSAAIDVALDNPDDVFGISSWDLGASYAVGDLSLAAATDSSSDWGLSASMAIAGFAVNTTFGSSSADDHEKAGITYSVSLSTALNGFGLAIGFDQDLQPAVGLDYDLGGLSLYAGYDAADEGGEIGATLSF
;
A
#
# COMPACT_ATOMS: atom_id res chain seq x y z
N MET A 1 35.99 6.27 23.58
CA MET A 1 35.49 6.41 22.19
C MET A 1 34.02 6.76 22.32
N MET A 2 33.62 7.92 21.80
CA MET A 2 32.31 8.53 22.11
C MET A 2 31.16 7.74 21.49
N ALA A 3 30.13 7.45 22.30
CA ALA A 3 28.83 7.01 21.83
C ALA A 3 28.08 8.23 21.26
N SER A 4 27.83 8.25 19.95
CA SER A 4 26.85 9.16 19.35
C SER A 4 25.49 8.53 19.52
N SER A 5 24.66 9.15 20.36
CA SER A 5 23.23 8.86 20.45
C SER A 5 22.55 9.69 19.36
N ASP A 6 22.27 9.08 18.21
CA ASP A 6 21.48 9.69 17.15
C ASP A 6 20.02 9.73 17.62
N THR A 7 19.69 10.82 18.32
CA THR A 7 18.32 11.09 18.77
C THR A 7 17.54 11.49 17.52
N LYS A 8 16.92 10.52 16.84
CA LYS A 8 16.00 10.80 15.73
C LYS A 8 14.77 11.50 16.29
N MET A 9 14.65 12.79 16.01
CA MET A 9 13.46 13.57 16.30
C MET A 9 12.37 13.13 15.32
N VAL A 10 11.34 12.46 15.83
CA VAL A 10 10.15 12.12 15.04
C VAL A 10 9.21 13.32 15.09
N VAL A 11 8.95 13.92 13.94
CA VAL A 11 7.93 14.95 13.77
C VAL A 11 6.77 14.29 13.02
N GLY A 12 5.73 13.89 13.75
CA GLY A 12 4.50 13.38 13.15
C GLY A 12 3.62 14.54 12.67
N ALA A 13 3.16 14.48 11.42
CA ALA A 13 2.06 15.33 10.96
C ALA A 13 0.75 14.78 11.54
N ALA A 14 -0.06 15.65 12.16
CA ALA A 14 -1.40 15.31 12.61
C ALA A 14 -2.41 15.91 11.63
N CYS A 15 -3.14 15.06 10.90
CA CYS A 15 -4.36 15.46 10.20
C CYS A 15 -5.49 15.55 11.22
N LEU A 16 -6.09 16.72 11.38
CA LEU A 16 -7.30 16.93 12.18
C LEU A 16 -8.48 17.08 11.22
N SER A 17 -9.41 16.12 11.24
CA SER A 17 -10.71 16.23 10.57
C SER A 17 -11.84 16.30 11.61
N GLY A 18 -12.87 17.10 11.35
CA GLY A 18 -14.11 17.13 12.14
C GLY A 18 -14.24 18.19 13.25
N VAL A 19 -13.54 19.33 13.18
CA VAL A 19 -13.71 20.42 14.14
C VAL A 19 -14.15 21.70 13.43
N ASP A 20 -15.33 22.23 13.79
CA ASP A 20 -15.79 23.53 13.28
C ASP A 20 -14.79 24.64 13.66
N ALA A 21 -14.49 25.52 12.70
CA ALA A 21 -13.56 26.63 12.90
C ALA A 21 -14.08 27.57 13.99
N SER A 22 -13.52 27.48 15.20
CA SER A 22 -13.72 28.46 16.27
C SER A 22 -12.41 29.18 16.59
N ASP A 23 -12.53 30.41 17.10
CA ASP A 23 -11.46 31.36 17.45
C ASP A 23 -10.54 30.90 18.61
N THR A 24 -10.22 29.61 18.73
CA THR A 24 -9.35 29.08 19.79
C THR A 24 -8.04 28.54 19.25
N ALA A 25 -6.95 28.95 19.90
CA ALA A 25 -5.58 28.57 19.56
C ALA A 25 -5.44 27.03 19.49
N PHE A 26 -4.91 26.55 18.37
CA PHE A 26 -4.60 25.13 18.18
C PHE A 26 -3.45 24.73 19.11
N TYR A 27 -3.75 23.92 20.12
CA TYR A 27 -2.74 23.21 20.90
C TYR A 27 -2.76 21.74 20.48
N MET A 28 -1.59 21.14 20.25
CA MET A 28 -1.47 19.70 20.07
C MET A 28 -1.81 19.02 21.39
N ASP A 29 -3.07 18.62 21.57
CA ASP A 29 -3.48 17.78 22.69
C ASP A 29 -3.16 16.33 22.35
N ASN A 30 -1.94 15.92 22.66
CA ASN A 30 -1.46 14.57 22.36
C ASN A 30 -2.22 13.58 23.23
N ALA A 31 -3.06 12.72 22.64
CA ALA A 31 -3.93 11.77 23.35
C ALA A 31 -3.16 10.81 24.29
N SER A 32 -1.85 10.67 24.08
CA SER A 32 -0.94 9.90 24.91
C SER A 32 0.37 10.68 25.14
N LYS A 33 0.95 10.56 26.35
CA LYS A 33 2.30 11.06 26.66
C LYS A 33 3.42 10.25 26.00
N VAL A 34 3.07 9.11 25.43
CA VAL A 34 3.97 8.21 24.69
C VAL A 34 3.52 8.25 23.24
N MET A 35 4.41 8.70 22.35
CA MET A 35 4.21 8.47 20.92
C MET A 35 4.10 6.96 20.71
N THR A 36 2.91 6.49 20.35
CA THR A 36 2.73 5.16 19.81
C THR A 36 3.30 5.19 18.40
N VAL A 37 4.41 4.48 18.16
CA VAL A 37 4.90 4.26 16.81
C VAL A 37 4.11 3.08 16.27
N SER A 38 3.00 3.35 15.57
CA SER A 38 2.39 2.33 14.72
C SER A 38 3.40 1.97 13.62
N ASN A 39 3.52 0.68 13.28
CA ASN A 39 4.38 0.15 12.21
C ASN A 39 5.88 0.07 12.56
N ALA A 40 6.23 -0.41 13.76
CA ALA A 40 7.61 -0.74 14.09
C ALA A 40 8.00 -2.11 13.49
N SER A 41 9.19 -2.19 12.89
CA SER A 41 9.77 -3.46 12.45
C SER A 41 11.24 -3.60 12.88
N ILE A 42 11.66 -4.83 13.14
CA ILE A 42 13.04 -5.23 13.43
C ILE A 42 13.39 -6.35 12.45
N TYR A 43 14.57 -6.31 11.84
CA TYR A 43 14.99 -7.36 10.93
C TYR A 43 16.46 -7.79 11.14
N ILE A 44 16.74 -9.04 10.76
CA ILE A 44 18.08 -9.62 10.67
C ILE A 44 18.31 -10.08 9.24
N ASP A 45 19.34 -9.52 8.60
CA ASP A 45 19.76 -9.89 7.26
C ASP A 45 21.07 -10.67 7.27
N GLY A 46 21.18 -11.65 6.38
CA GLY A 46 22.42 -12.37 6.16
C GLY A 46 22.39 -13.28 4.95
N GLY A 47 23.37 -14.19 4.88
CA GLY A 47 23.46 -15.21 3.82
C GLY A 47 22.34 -16.26 3.85
N PHE A 48 21.33 -16.10 4.71
CA PHE A 48 20.10 -16.90 4.75
C PHE A 48 18.87 -16.13 4.24
N GLY A 49 19.01 -14.85 3.89
CA GLY A 49 17.91 -13.96 3.56
C GLY A 49 17.63 -12.95 4.67
N ARG A 50 16.37 -12.53 4.79
CA ARG A 50 15.88 -11.56 5.77
C ARG A 50 14.86 -12.21 6.69
N LEU A 51 15.02 -12.01 7.99
CA LEU A 51 14.00 -12.33 8.99
C LEU A 51 13.51 -11.02 9.60
N THR A 52 12.24 -10.68 9.41
CA THR A 52 11.59 -9.48 9.92
C THR A 52 10.56 -9.85 10.99
N LEU A 53 10.48 -9.06 12.04
CA LEU A 53 9.38 -9.03 13.00
C LEU A 53 8.76 -7.63 12.91
N GLN A 54 7.46 -7.54 12.64
CA GLN A 54 6.75 -6.27 12.46
C GLN A 54 5.47 -6.21 13.29
N SER A 55 5.09 -5.01 13.70
CA SER A 55 3.77 -4.72 14.24
C SER A 55 2.84 -4.32 13.09
N GLY A 56 1.78 -5.10 12.87
CA GLY A 56 0.77 -4.86 11.83
C GLY A 56 0.83 -5.83 10.65
N ASP A 57 -0.14 -5.63 9.76
CA ASP A 57 -0.56 -6.53 8.69
C ASP A 57 0.54 -6.89 7.70
N TYR A 58 0.36 -8.01 6.99
CA TYR A 58 1.26 -8.43 5.91
C TYR A 58 0.49 -8.76 4.64
N SER A 59 0.57 -7.86 3.65
CA SER A 59 -0.17 -7.92 2.38
C SER A 59 0.48 -8.76 1.28
N GLY A 60 1.47 -9.60 1.59
CA GLY A 60 2.09 -10.46 0.57
C GLY A 60 3.01 -9.74 -0.43
N GLY A 61 3.23 -10.39 -1.57
CA GLY A 61 4.08 -9.93 -2.68
C GLY A 61 3.31 -9.51 -3.93
N VAL A 62 2.03 -9.86 -4.03
CA VAL A 62 1.09 -9.41 -5.07
C VAL A 62 0.61 -8.01 -4.72
N GLY A 63 0.66 -7.11 -5.70
CA GLY A 63 0.14 -5.75 -5.52
C GLY A 63 -1.33 -5.69 -5.91
N ALA A 64 -2.16 -5.16 -5.02
CA ALA A 64 -3.58 -5.00 -5.29
C ALA A 64 -3.85 -4.09 -6.50
N ILE A 65 -4.75 -4.50 -7.38
CA ILE A 65 -5.22 -3.70 -8.52
C ILE A 65 -6.73 -3.78 -8.57
N ALA A 66 -7.41 -2.64 -8.43
CA ALA A 66 -8.86 -2.55 -8.56
C ALA A 66 -9.64 -3.46 -7.57
N GLY A 67 -9.08 -3.73 -6.39
CA GLY A 67 -9.65 -4.63 -5.39
C GLY A 67 -9.35 -6.12 -5.64
N ALA A 68 -8.41 -6.43 -6.54
CA ALA A 68 -7.94 -7.79 -6.77
C ALA A 68 -6.49 -7.97 -6.33
N GLY A 69 -6.14 -9.16 -5.85
CA GLY A 69 -4.78 -9.50 -5.39
C GLY A 69 -4.50 -9.04 -3.96
N ASP A 70 -5.52 -9.07 -3.11
CA ASP A 70 -5.50 -8.68 -1.70
C ASP A 70 -6.22 -9.71 -0.80
N GLN A 71 -6.36 -10.97 -1.24
CA GLN A 71 -7.07 -12.00 -0.49
C GLN A 71 -6.16 -12.86 0.39
N ALA A 72 -4.88 -12.97 0.04
CA ALA A 72 -3.89 -13.77 0.74
C ALA A 72 -2.93 -12.89 1.56
N ASP A 73 -3.51 -12.24 2.57
CA ASP A 73 -2.81 -11.39 3.52
C ASP A 73 -2.94 -11.90 4.97
N ILE A 74 -2.39 -11.12 5.90
CA ILE A 74 -2.48 -11.34 7.34
C ILE A 74 -2.98 -10.06 7.96
N ASP A 75 -4.18 -10.10 8.53
CA ASP A 75 -4.76 -9.02 9.34
C ASP A 75 -4.35 -9.18 10.81
N ALA A 76 -3.29 -8.50 11.21
CA ALA A 76 -2.60 -8.81 12.46
C ALA A 76 -2.99 -7.88 13.62
N ASP A 77 -3.59 -8.47 14.65
CA ASP A 77 -3.79 -7.84 15.97
C ASP A 77 -2.52 -7.90 16.86
N GLY A 78 -1.33 -7.99 16.26
CA GLY A 78 -0.07 -8.04 16.98
C GLY A 78 1.19 -8.13 16.13
N LEU A 79 1.97 -9.20 16.34
CA LEU A 79 3.31 -9.33 15.74
C LEU A 79 3.31 -10.35 14.61
N VAL A 80 3.72 -9.91 13.43
CA VAL A 80 3.95 -10.80 12.29
C VAL A 80 5.45 -11.07 12.15
N VAL A 81 5.81 -12.33 11.94
CA VAL A 81 7.17 -12.73 11.53
C VAL A 81 7.18 -13.04 10.05
N VAL A 82 8.13 -12.47 9.33
CA VAL A 82 8.33 -12.69 7.90
C VAL A 82 9.74 -13.19 7.64
N ALA A 83 9.88 -14.38 7.06
CA ALA A 83 11.13 -14.91 6.55
C ALA A 83 11.15 -14.79 5.02
N GLN A 84 12.14 -14.08 4.47
CA GLN A 84 12.32 -13.87 3.04
C GLN A 84 13.64 -14.50 2.58
N GLY A 85 13.61 -15.16 1.43
CA GLY A 85 14.77 -15.77 0.80
C GLY A 85 15.76 -14.76 0.21
N LEU A 86 16.88 -15.27 -0.32
CA LEU A 86 18.00 -14.46 -0.83
C LEU A 86 17.78 -13.78 -2.19
N GLY A 87 16.62 -13.95 -2.84
CA GLY A 87 16.40 -13.35 -4.16
C GLY A 87 17.21 -13.98 -5.30
N ILE A 88 17.58 -15.26 -5.20
CA ILE A 88 18.47 -15.91 -6.17
C ILE A 88 17.80 -15.93 -7.55
N LEU A 89 18.48 -15.39 -8.56
CA LEU A 89 17.97 -15.24 -9.93
C LEU A 89 16.68 -14.41 -10.02
N GLY A 90 16.52 -13.43 -9.12
CA GLY A 90 15.34 -12.56 -9.07
C GLY A 90 14.15 -13.17 -8.35
N ALA A 91 14.22 -14.42 -7.90
CA ALA A 91 13.16 -15.10 -7.16
C ALA A 91 13.28 -14.88 -5.65
N ASN A 92 12.30 -14.22 -5.04
CA ASN A 92 12.23 -13.87 -3.62
C ASN A 92 11.06 -14.63 -2.96
N PRO A 93 11.25 -15.89 -2.55
CA PRO A 93 10.23 -16.60 -1.77
C PRO A 93 10.12 -16.02 -0.37
N TYR A 94 8.95 -16.11 0.24
CA TYR A 94 8.75 -15.72 1.62
C TYR A 94 7.73 -16.62 2.34
N LEU A 95 7.78 -16.55 3.67
CA LEU A 95 6.81 -17.09 4.61
C LEU A 95 6.53 -16.04 5.69
N ALA A 96 5.27 -15.68 5.87
CA ALA A 96 4.78 -14.79 6.90
C ALA A 96 3.85 -15.56 7.84
N VAL A 97 3.90 -15.22 9.12
CA VAL A 97 3.18 -15.90 10.19
C VAL A 97 2.72 -14.86 11.20
N ASP A 98 1.43 -14.80 11.51
CA ASP A 98 0.95 -14.03 12.65
C ASP A 98 1.24 -14.78 13.96
N LEU A 99 1.92 -14.12 14.89
CA LEU A 99 2.18 -14.65 16.22
C LEU A 99 1.08 -14.32 17.23
N ALA A 100 0.17 -13.41 16.88
CA ALA A 100 -0.92 -12.95 17.74
C ALA A 100 -2.23 -13.72 17.51
N ALA A 101 -2.42 -14.30 16.32
CA ALA A 101 -3.63 -15.01 15.92
C ALA A 101 -4.10 -16.15 16.84
N ALA A 102 -3.31 -16.63 17.83
CA ALA A 102 -3.71 -17.86 18.52
C ALA A 102 -3.23 -18.13 19.95
N ASP A 103 -4.15 -18.73 20.72
CA ASP A 103 -3.91 -19.50 21.95
C ASP A 103 -3.39 -20.94 21.66
N THR A 104 -3.47 -21.42 20.40
CA THR A 104 -3.03 -22.76 19.97
C THR A 104 -2.32 -22.76 18.60
N LEU A 105 -1.52 -23.79 18.28
CA LEU A 105 -0.80 -23.84 16.98
C LEU A 105 -1.71 -24.06 15.75
N GLY A 106 -2.99 -24.41 15.94
CA GLY A 106 -3.93 -24.69 14.85
C GLY A 106 -4.57 -23.45 14.24
N ASP A 107 -4.57 -22.33 14.98
CA ASP A 107 -5.17 -21.06 14.55
C ASP A 107 -4.11 -20.08 14.02
N LEU A 108 -2.93 -20.61 13.70
CA LEU A 108 -1.84 -19.81 13.17
C LEU A 108 -2.17 -19.37 11.75
N GLU A 109 -2.31 -18.06 11.55
CA GLU A 109 -2.44 -17.48 10.22
C GLU A 109 -1.07 -17.47 9.53
N VAL A 110 -1.03 -18.06 8.33
CA VAL A 110 0.20 -18.24 7.57
C VAL A 110 -0.02 -17.84 6.13
N VAL A 111 0.80 -16.93 5.63
CA VAL A 111 0.88 -16.58 4.21
C VAL A 111 2.24 -16.97 3.67
N THR A 112 2.29 -17.68 2.56
CA THR A 112 3.52 -17.99 1.85
C THR A 112 3.41 -17.57 0.41
N GLY A 113 4.54 -17.18 -0.18
CA GLY A 113 4.53 -16.75 -1.56
C GLY A 113 5.90 -16.52 -2.12
N GLY A 114 5.94 -15.83 -3.24
CA GLY A 114 7.19 -15.34 -3.78
C GLY A 114 7.02 -14.48 -5.00
N THR A 115 7.98 -13.59 -5.20
CA THR A 115 8.08 -12.77 -6.40
C THR A 115 9.22 -13.25 -7.28
N ILE A 116 9.12 -13.06 -8.59
CA ILE A 116 10.23 -13.19 -9.52
C ILE A 116 10.35 -11.91 -10.34
N ASP A 117 11.55 -11.34 -10.42
CA ASP A 117 11.87 -10.17 -11.26
C ASP A 117 12.92 -10.53 -12.31
N LEU A 118 12.59 -10.30 -13.58
CA LEU A 118 13.41 -10.59 -14.75
C LEU A 118 13.70 -9.32 -15.57
N GLY A 119 13.99 -8.20 -14.92
CA GLY A 119 14.52 -7.00 -15.57
C GLY A 119 13.50 -6.30 -16.47
N GLY A 120 12.26 -6.21 -15.97
CA GLY A 120 11.13 -5.58 -16.63
C GLY A 120 9.87 -6.42 -16.55
N LEU A 121 9.98 -7.75 -16.51
CA LEU A 121 8.86 -8.65 -16.20
C LEU A 121 8.94 -9.05 -14.73
N SER A 122 7.84 -8.90 -13.99
CA SER A 122 7.69 -9.50 -12.67
C SER A 122 6.44 -10.35 -12.58
N ALA A 123 6.48 -11.36 -11.72
CA ALA A 123 5.31 -12.12 -11.31
C ALA A 123 5.36 -12.40 -9.81
N ALA A 124 4.21 -12.51 -9.19
CA ALA A 124 4.04 -12.78 -7.76
C ALA A 124 2.92 -13.78 -7.55
N ILE A 125 3.06 -14.60 -6.51
CA ILE A 125 2.04 -15.52 -6.03
C ILE A 125 2.06 -15.50 -4.51
N ASP A 126 0.88 -15.35 -3.93
CA ASP A 126 0.66 -15.38 -2.50
C ASP A 126 -0.41 -16.42 -2.19
N VAL A 127 -0.24 -17.15 -1.09
CA VAL A 127 -1.10 -18.25 -0.68
C VAL A 127 -1.28 -18.17 0.83
N ALA A 128 -2.51 -17.97 1.28
CA ALA A 128 -2.86 -18.11 2.68
C ALA A 128 -3.20 -19.57 2.98
N LEU A 129 -2.77 -20.03 4.15
CA LEU A 129 -2.95 -21.39 4.61
C LEU A 129 -3.83 -21.38 5.86
N ASP A 130 -4.78 -22.30 5.90
CA ASP A 130 -5.62 -22.56 7.06
C ASP A 130 -5.46 -24.02 7.54
N ASN A 131 -5.96 -24.30 8.73
CA ASN A 131 -6.00 -25.66 9.27
C ASN A 131 -7.37 -25.97 9.92
N PRO A 132 -8.46 -25.98 9.13
CA PRO A 132 -9.81 -26.06 9.67
C PRO A 132 -10.14 -27.40 10.35
N ASP A 133 -9.47 -28.50 9.96
CA ASP A 133 -9.78 -29.86 10.45
C ASP A 133 -8.55 -30.82 10.43
N ASP A 134 -7.36 -30.38 10.88
CA ASP A 134 -6.12 -31.19 10.98
C ASP A 134 -5.46 -31.54 9.63
N VAL A 135 -5.81 -30.81 8.57
CA VAL A 135 -5.14 -30.82 7.26
C VAL A 135 -4.88 -29.37 6.86
N PHE A 136 -3.62 -29.02 6.61
CA PHE A 136 -3.26 -27.73 6.03
C PHE A 136 -3.92 -27.57 4.66
N GLY A 137 -4.83 -26.60 4.56
CA GLY A 137 -5.53 -26.19 3.37
C GLY A 137 -4.98 -24.91 2.78
N ILE A 138 -5.49 -24.54 1.61
CA ILE A 138 -5.33 -23.21 1.02
C ILE A 138 -6.67 -22.50 1.24
N SER A 139 -6.66 -21.42 2.02
CA SER A 139 -7.86 -20.60 2.28
C SER A 139 -8.06 -19.57 1.17
N SER A 140 -6.99 -18.89 0.77
CA SER A 140 -7.00 -17.88 -0.29
C SER A 140 -5.70 -17.88 -1.09
N TRP A 141 -5.75 -17.28 -2.28
CA TRP A 141 -4.58 -17.12 -3.14
C TRP A 141 -4.68 -15.83 -3.95
N ASP A 142 -3.53 -15.23 -4.22
CA ASP A 142 -3.37 -14.08 -5.11
C ASP A 142 -2.33 -14.36 -6.20
N LEU A 143 -2.55 -13.82 -7.39
CA LEU A 143 -1.62 -13.86 -8.51
C LEU A 143 -1.45 -12.47 -9.12
N GLY A 144 -0.20 -12.05 -9.26
CA GLY A 144 0.17 -10.77 -9.87
C GLY A 144 1.18 -10.93 -10.98
N ALA A 145 1.11 -10.10 -11.99
CA ALA A 145 2.15 -9.97 -13.00
C ALA A 145 2.29 -8.51 -13.45
N SER A 146 3.51 -8.06 -13.68
CA SER A 146 3.76 -6.73 -14.25
C SER A 146 4.83 -6.77 -15.33
N TYR A 147 4.72 -5.84 -16.28
CA TYR A 147 5.70 -5.63 -17.33
C TYR A 147 5.97 -4.14 -17.51
N ALA A 148 7.22 -3.75 -17.29
CA ALA A 148 7.71 -2.39 -17.46
C ALA A 148 8.77 -2.32 -18.56
N VAL A 149 8.61 -1.36 -19.47
CA VAL A 149 9.59 -1.05 -20.52
C VAL A 149 9.66 0.45 -20.77
N GLY A 150 10.81 1.05 -20.44
CA GLY A 150 10.98 2.49 -20.51
C GLY A 150 9.98 3.20 -19.61
N ASP A 151 9.17 4.08 -20.19
CA ASP A 151 8.16 4.85 -19.47
C ASP A 151 6.78 4.16 -19.43
N LEU A 152 6.62 2.97 -20.03
CA LEU A 152 5.37 2.19 -20.01
C LEU A 152 5.45 1.13 -18.92
N SER A 153 4.40 1.03 -18.10
CA SER A 153 4.15 -0.07 -17.19
C SER A 153 2.75 -0.66 -17.41
N LEU A 154 2.66 -1.99 -17.34
CA LEU A 154 1.41 -2.74 -17.37
C LEU A 154 1.41 -3.70 -16.18
N ALA A 155 0.28 -3.89 -15.52
CA ALA A 155 0.15 -4.91 -14.50
C ALA A 155 -1.23 -5.56 -14.51
N ALA A 156 -1.30 -6.76 -13.97
CA ALA A 156 -2.51 -7.53 -13.78
C ALA A 156 -2.47 -8.21 -12.40
N ALA A 157 -3.63 -8.30 -11.75
CA ALA A 157 -3.83 -9.04 -10.51
C ALA A 157 -5.12 -9.87 -10.61
N THR A 158 -5.18 -11.00 -9.92
CA THR A 158 -6.40 -11.82 -9.75
C THR A 158 -6.23 -12.71 -8.52
N ASP A 159 -7.34 -13.17 -7.96
CA ASP A 159 -7.34 -13.86 -6.67
C ASP A 159 -8.46 -14.92 -6.53
N SER A 160 -8.53 -15.50 -5.34
CA SER A 160 -9.52 -16.51 -4.96
C SER A 160 -10.97 -16.01 -4.86
N SER A 161 -11.23 -14.70 -4.73
CA SER A 161 -12.60 -14.16 -4.75
C SER A 161 -13.17 -14.10 -6.18
N SER A 162 -12.35 -14.42 -7.18
CA SER A 162 -12.60 -14.26 -8.62
C SER A 162 -12.48 -12.83 -9.12
N ASP A 163 -11.86 -11.96 -8.32
CA ASP A 163 -11.57 -10.60 -8.72
C ASP A 163 -10.36 -10.55 -9.62
N TRP A 164 -10.34 -9.51 -10.44
CA TRP A 164 -9.24 -9.26 -11.36
C TRP A 164 -9.10 -7.77 -11.61
N GLY A 165 -7.85 -7.34 -11.75
CA GLY A 165 -7.48 -5.96 -12.00
C GLY A 165 -6.42 -5.87 -13.08
N LEU A 166 -6.47 -4.80 -13.84
CA LEU A 166 -5.49 -4.39 -14.84
C LEU A 166 -5.10 -2.95 -14.57
N SER A 167 -3.81 -2.65 -14.65
CA SER A 167 -3.32 -1.29 -14.65
C SER A 167 -2.37 -1.03 -15.81
N ALA A 168 -2.37 0.20 -16.28
CA ALA A 168 -1.41 0.68 -17.26
C ALA A 168 -0.99 2.09 -16.86
N SER A 169 0.30 2.38 -16.93
CA SER A 169 0.82 3.73 -16.75
C SER A 169 1.84 4.07 -17.82
N MET A 170 1.87 5.32 -18.21
CA MET A 170 2.78 5.82 -19.23
C MET A 170 3.20 7.25 -18.91
N ALA A 171 4.51 7.51 -18.94
CA ALA A 171 5.03 8.88 -18.89
C ALA A 171 5.59 9.30 -20.26
N ILE A 172 5.19 10.46 -20.77
CA ILE A 172 5.73 11.03 -22.01
C ILE A 172 5.88 12.54 -21.85
N ALA A 173 7.09 13.05 -22.05
CA ALA A 173 7.36 14.48 -22.19
C ALA A 173 6.79 15.35 -21.04
N GLY A 174 6.88 14.86 -19.80
CA GLY A 174 6.40 15.58 -18.61
C GLY A 174 4.90 15.42 -18.35
N PHE A 175 4.22 14.54 -19.07
CA PHE A 175 2.85 14.09 -18.78
C PHE A 175 2.89 12.62 -18.35
N ALA A 176 2.15 12.29 -17.30
CA ALA A 176 1.89 10.91 -16.91
C ALA A 176 0.41 10.61 -17.06
N VAL A 177 0.10 9.40 -17.53
CA VAL A 177 -1.25 8.86 -17.60
C VAL A 177 -1.24 7.53 -16.85
N ASN A 178 -2.20 7.34 -15.96
CA ASN A 178 -2.39 6.11 -15.22
C ASN A 178 -3.84 5.67 -15.41
N THR A 179 -4.05 4.39 -15.67
CA THR A 179 -5.38 3.81 -15.83
C THR A 179 -5.46 2.51 -15.04
N THR A 180 -6.56 2.31 -14.37
CA THR A 180 -6.91 1.07 -13.68
C THR A 180 -8.26 0.60 -14.19
N PHE A 181 -8.42 -0.70 -14.37
CA PHE A 181 -9.65 -1.34 -14.82
C PHE A 181 -9.76 -2.70 -14.15
N GLY A 182 -10.88 -3.04 -13.54
CA GLY A 182 -11.03 -4.32 -12.87
C GLY A 182 -12.47 -4.69 -12.58
N SER A 183 -12.60 -5.83 -11.93
CA SER A 183 -13.83 -6.33 -11.34
C SER A 183 -13.60 -6.49 -9.85
N SER A 184 -14.53 -5.97 -9.07
CA SER A 184 -14.65 -6.26 -7.65
C SER A 184 -15.92 -7.05 -7.38
N SER A 185 -15.75 -8.20 -6.75
CA SER A 185 -16.74 -8.92 -6.00
C SER A 185 -16.94 -8.12 -4.73
N ALA A 186 -18.19 -7.94 -4.34
CA ALA A 186 -18.51 -7.09 -3.22
C ALA A 186 -19.18 -7.95 -2.15
N ASP A 187 -18.86 -7.63 -0.90
CA ASP A 187 -19.63 -8.11 0.24
C ASP A 187 -21.08 -7.60 0.18
N ASP A 188 -21.93 -8.16 1.04
CA ASP A 188 -23.33 -7.75 1.13
C ASP A 188 -23.44 -6.23 1.34
N HIS A 189 -24.05 -5.55 0.36
CA HIS A 189 -24.31 -4.10 0.30
C HIS A 189 -23.19 -3.19 -0.21
N GLU A 190 -22.11 -3.74 -0.74
CA GLU A 190 -21.09 -2.97 -1.47
C GLU A 190 -21.32 -2.96 -2.99
N LYS A 191 -20.75 -1.98 -3.69
CA LYS A 191 -20.85 -1.88 -5.15
C LYS A 191 -19.99 -2.98 -5.80
N ALA A 192 -20.61 -4.08 -6.22
CA ALA A 192 -19.98 -5.06 -7.09
C ALA A 192 -19.94 -4.60 -8.56
N GLY A 193 -18.92 -5.03 -9.29
CA GLY A 193 -18.88 -4.93 -10.75
C GLY A 193 -17.60 -4.31 -11.29
N ILE A 194 -17.72 -3.70 -12.48
CA ILE A 194 -16.56 -3.15 -13.19
C ILE A 194 -16.16 -1.80 -12.58
N THR A 195 -14.94 -1.74 -12.04
CA THR A 195 -14.31 -0.51 -11.56
C THR A 195 -13.31 0.00 -12.60
N TYR A 196 -13.20 1.31 -12.72
CA TYR A 196 -12.19 1.91 -13.59
C TYR A 196 -11.81 3.28 -13.09
N SER A 197 -10.54 3.64 -13.29
CA SER A 197 -10.08 5.00 -13.06
C SER A 197 -9.04 5.40 -14.09
N VAL A 198 -9.00 6.69 -14.39
CA VAL A 198 -8.03 7.30 -15.29
C VAL A 198 -7.55 8.58 -14.63
N SER A 199 -6.24 8.71 -14.44
CA SER A 199 -5.62 9.95 -14.01
C SER A 199 -4.55 10.42 -14.99
N LEU A 200 -4.44 11.74 -15.11
CA LEU A 200 -3.45 12.43 -15.91
C LEU A 200 -2.75 13.44 -15.01
N SER A 201 -1.44 13.49 -15.07
CA SER A 201 -0.67 14.51 -14.35
C SER A 201 0.45 15.10 -15.19
N THR A 202 0.86 16.32 -14.84
CA THR A 202 2.00 16.99 -15.43
C THR A 202 2.68 17.88 -14.41
N ALA A 203 3.99 18.07 -14.57
CA ALA A 203 4.77 18.98 -13.75
C ALA A 203 5.61 19.90 -14.64
N LEU A 204 5.51 21.22 -14.40
CA LEU A 204 6.26 22.24 -15.13
C LEU A 204 6.69 23.37 -14.20
N ASN A 205 8.00 23.60 -14.11
CA ASN A 205 8.59 24.72 -13.35
C ASN A 205 8.13 24.80 -11.88
N GLY A 206 8.04 23.64 -11.22
CA GLY A 206 7.59 23.53 -9.84
C GLY A 206 6.08 23.49 -9.66
N PHE A 207 5.27 23.70 -10.71
CA PHE A 207 3.83 23.51 -10.65
C PHE A 207 3.45 22.10 -11.08
N GLY A 208 2.69 21.39 -10.25
CA GLY A 208 2.03 20.15 -10.60
C GLY A 208 0.54 20.36 -10.85
N LEU A 209 -0.01 19.62 -11.82
CA LEU A 209 -1.44 19.49 -12.08
C LEU A 209 -1.76 18.00 -12.21
N ALA A 210 -2.81 17.55 -11.52
CA ALA A 210 -3.39 16.23 -11.65
C ALA A 210 -4.89 16.32 -11.90
N ILE A 211 -5.41 15.48 -12.79
CA ILE A 211 -6.84 15.34 -13.06
C ILE A 211 -7.17 13.85 -13.08
N GLY A 212 -8.19 13.43 -12.37
CA GLY A 212 -8.65 12.04 -12.28
C GLY A 212 -10.14 11.91 -12.55
N PHE A 213 -10.54 10.74 -13.05
CA PHE A 213 -11.92 10.28 -13.11
C PHE A 213 -11.97 8.82 -12.66
N ASP A 214 -13.06 8.43 -12.03
CA ASP A 214 -13.37 7.05 -11.66
C ASP A 214 -14.65 6.56 -12.36
N GLN A 215 -15.17 5.42 -11.91
CA GLN A 215 -16.37 4.79 -12.47
C GLN A 215 -17.62 5.66 -12.37
N ASP A 216 -17.68 6.58 -11.41
CA ASP A 216 -18.81 7.47 -11.17
C ASP A 216 -18.69 8.75 -12.03
N LEU A 217 -17.62 8.88 -12.83
CA LEU A 217 -17.34 9.98 -13.76
C LEU A 217 -17.26 11.35 -13.07
N GLN A 218 -17.00 11.35 -11.77
CA GLN A 218 -16.79 12.55 -10.98
C GLN A 218 -15.31 12.96 -11.08
N PRO A 219 -15.01 14.21 -11.51
CA PRO A 219 -13.63 14.64 -11.64
C PRO A 219 -13.01 14.96 -10.28
N ALA A 220 -11.78 14.50 -10.08
CA ALA A 220 -10.86 15.00 -9.07
C ALA A 220 -9.79 15.86 -9.72
N VAL A 221 -9.48 17.02 -9.14
CA VAL A 221 -8.44 17.94 -9.65
C VAL A 221 -7.51 18.34 -8.52
N GLY A 222 -6.22 18.14 -8.72
CA GLY A 222 -5.16 18.54 -7.80
C GLY A 222 -4.19 19.51 -8.46
N LEU A 223 -3.72 20.48 -7.68
CA LEU A 223 -2.68 21.45 -8.05
C LEU A 223 -1.66 21.52 -6.92
N ASP A 224 -0.38 21.52 -7.26
CA ASP A 224 0.69 21.75 -6.30
C ASP A 224 1.75 22.73 -6.83
N TYR A 225 2.47 23.36 -5.90
CA TYR A 225 3.60 24.23 -6.20
C TYR A 225 4.76 23.99 -5.22
N ASP A 226 5.87 23.48 -5.75
CA ASP A 226 7.11 23.23 -4.99
C ASP A 226 8.02 24.47 -4.97
N LEU A 227 8.34 24.91 -3.75
CA LEU A 227 9.22 26.04 -3.43
C LEU A 227 10.61 25.59 -2.95
N GLY A 228 10.97 24.31 -3.10
CA GLY A 228 12.27 23.77 -2.72
C GLY A 228 12.34 23.43 -1.23
N GLY A 229 11.48 22.51 -0.79
CA GLY A 229 11.37 22.04 0.60
C GLY A 229 10.06 22.45 1.27
N LEU A 230 9.25 23.28 0.62
CA LEU A 230 7.85 23.55 0.97
C LEU A 230 7.01 23.34 -0.29
N SER A 231 6.05 22.42 -0.25
CA SER A 231 5.05 22.25 -1.30
C SER A 231 3.71 22.81 -0.81
N LEU A 232 3.09 23.67 -1.60
CA LEU A 232 1.71 24.13 -1.39
C LEU A 232 0.80 23.33 -2.29
N TYR A 233 -0.35 22.86 -1.80
CA TYR A 233 -1.29 22.09 -2.62
C TYR A 233 -2.74 22.54 -2.42
N ALA A 234 -3.54 22.32 -3.45
CA ALA A 234 -4.99 22.47 -3.42
C ALA A 234 -5.64 21.35 -4.24
N GLY A 235 -6.71 20.77 -3.72
CA GLY A 235 -7.46 19.69 -4.34
C GLY A 235 -8.96 19.98 -4.33
N TYR A 236 -9.66 19.43 -5.31
CA TYR A 236 -11.12 19.35 -5.31
C TYR A 236 -11.53 17.98 -5.82
N ASP A 237 -12.40 17.31 -5.07
CA ASP A 237 -13.02 16.06 -5.45
C ASP A 237 -14.53 16.25 -5.60
N ALA A 238 -15.04 16.00 -6.81
CA ALA A 238 -16.46 16.12 -7.09
C ALA A 238 -17.30 14.99 -6.48
N ALA A 239 -16.69 13.85 -6.14
CA ALA A 239 -17.37 12.75 -5.45
C ALA A 239 -17.65 13.11 -3.99
N ASP A 240 -16.70 13.76 -3.34
CA ASP A 240 -16.82 14.18 -1.93
C ASP A 240 -17.50 15.55 -1.76
N GLU A 241 -17.81 16.24 -2.87
CA GLU A 241 -18.25 17.63 -2.89
C GLU A 241 -17.31 18.56 -2.08
N GLY A 242 -16.02 18.19 -2.03
CA GLY A 242 -15.05 18.65 -1.05
C GLY A 242 -13.80 19.21 -1.70
N GLY A 243 -13.26 20.26 -1.08
CA GLY A 243 -11.97 20.84 -1.47
C GLY A 243 -11.02 20.88 -0.30
N GLU A 244 -9.73 20.69 -0.57
CA GLU A 244 -8.66 20.78 0.40
C GLU A 244 -7.57 21.74 -0.05
N ILE A 245 -6.92 22.40 0.91
CA ILE A 245 -5.75 23.24 0.69
C ILE A 245 -4.78 22.98 1.84
N GLY A 246 -3.51 22.77 1.53
CA GLY A 246 -2.51 22.50 2.55
C GLY A 246 -1.09 22.82 2.10
N ALA A 247 -0.15 22.48 2.97
CA ALA A 247 1.26 22.62 2.71
C ALA A 247 2.07 21.50 3.37
N THR A 248 3.07 21.00 2.66
CA THR A 248 3.99 19.97 3.14
C THR A 248 5.40 20.54 3.21
N LEU A 249 6.04 20.45 4.38
CA LEU A 249 7.43 20.84 4.59
C LEU A 249 8.31 19.59 4.62
N SER A 250 9.38 19.58 3.83
CA SER A 250 10.40 18.52 3.80
C SER A 250 11.72 19.04 4.38
N PHE A 251 12.35 18.25 5.24
CA PHE A 251 13.61 18.58 5.93
C PHE A 251 14.71 17.54 5.67
#